data_AF-A0A1Y4IDL5-F1
#
_entry.id   AF-A0A1Y4IDL5-F1
#
_cell.length_a   1.000
_cell.length_b   1.000
_cell.length_c   1.000
_cell.angle_alpha   90.00
_cell.angle_beta   90.00
_cell.angle_gamma   90.00
#
_symmetry.space_group_name_H-M   'P 1'
#
loop_
_entity.id
_entity.type
_entity.pdbx_description
1 polymer ?
#
loop_
_entity_poly.entity_id
_entity_poly.type
_entity_poly.pdbx_seq_one_letter_code
_entity_poly.pdbx_strand_id
1 'polypeptide(L)'
;MKEECLICKAPLEYLSEDVEMECELCHKKEASKTRCVNGHYVCSECHMQGIDRLVGICLEETSGDPVEILNRMMAMPFCHMHGPEHHVMVGMALLTAYKNSGGDLDLKKALAEMNSRGRSVPGGACGFWGACGAGLSAGMFVSIVTGSTPLGVENFALSHKMTASALNAIGEIGGPRCCKRDSYLSILQAVKFVKEHLGIQMKQSEIICSYSGRNNQCIGQRCPFSPLQKTKE
;
A
#
# COMPACT_ATOMS: atom_id res chain seq x y z
N MET A 1 23.86 -4.63 0.95
CA MET A 1 23.10 -5.90 0.93
C MET A 1 21.62 -5.54 1.01
N LYS A 2 20.73 -6.21 0.27
CA LYS A 2 19.30 -5.88 0.28
C LYS A 2 18.66 -6.49 1.53
N GLU A 3 18.22 -5.63 2.44
CA GLU A 3 17.71 -6.00 3.77
C GLU A 3 16.26 -6.51 3.70
N GLU A 4 15.98 -7.66 4.32
CA GLU A 4 14.60 -8.19 4.43
C GLU A 4 14.13 -8.33 5.88
N CYS A 5 14.82 -9.11 6.72
CA CYS A 5 14.50 -9.21 8.14
C CYS A 5 14.76 -7.89 8.88
N LEU A 6 13.81 -7.44 9.72
CA LEU A 6 13.95 -6.22 10.50
C LEU A 6 15.04 -6.30 11.59
N ILE A 7 15.36 -7.52 12.06
CA ILE A 7 16.31 -7.76 13.14
C ILE A 7 17.73 -7.97 12.60
N CYS A 8 17.93 -8.97 11.74
CA CYS A 8 19.28 -9.38 11.29
C CYS A 8 19.55 -9.13 9.80
N LYS A 9 18.60 -8.51 9.08
CA LYS A 9 18.69 -8.18 7.64
C LYS A 9 18.75 -9.38 6.68
N ALA A 10 18.84 -10.61 7.20
CA ALA A 10 18.84 -11.84 6.41
C ALA A 10 17.51 -12.07 5.67
N PRO A 11 17.50 -12.93 4.63
CA PRO A 11 16.30 -13.23 3.85
C PRO A 11 15.13 -13.77 4.67
N LEU A 12 13.92 -13.58 4.15
CA LEU A 12 12.69 -14.20 4.67
C LEU A 12 12.36 -15.50 3.93
N GLU A 13 11.81 -16.46 4.65
CA GLU A 13 11.19 -17.67 4.11
C GLU A 13 9.67 -17.67 4.28
N TYR A 14 8.99 -18.35 3.36
CA TYR A 14 7.54 -18.45 3.29
C TYR A 14 7.14 -19.91 3.45
N LEU A 15 6.32 -20.19 4.47
CA LEU A 15 5.92 -21.55 4.86
C LEU A 15 4.56 -21.90 4.23
N SER A 16 4.31 -23.20 4.02
CA SER A 16 3.01 -23.69 3.55
C SER A 16 1.94 -23.68 4.65
N GLU A 17 2.36 -23.97 5.88
CA GLU A 17 1.51 -24.09 7.05
C GLU A 17 1.79 -22.98 8.06
N ASP A 18 0.78 -22.67 8.87
CA ASP A 18 0.91 -21.71 9.96
C ASP A 18 1.75 -22.32 11.08
N VAL A 19 2.73 -21.55 11.55
CA VAL A 19 3.56 -21.89 12.69
C VAL A 19 3.35 -20.83 13.77
N GLU A 20 3.25 -21.25 15.02
CA GLU A 20 3.25 -20.33 16.15
C GLU A 20 4.61 -19.63 16.23
N MET A 21 4.61 -18.30 16.18
CA MET A 21 5.82 -17.49 16.23
C MET A 21 5.68 -16.43 17.32
N GLU A 22 6.80 -16.11 17.96
CA GLU A 22 6.89 -15.04 18.95
C GLU A 22 7.57 -13.81 18.34
N CYS A 23 6.94 -12.64 18.48
CA CYS A 23 7.50 -11.39 17.97
C CYS A 23 8.75 -10.97 18.76
N GLU A 24 9.85 -10.72 18.07
CA GLU A 24 11.15 -10.28 18.64
C GLU A 24 11.09 -8.93 19.35
N LEU A 25 10.03 -8.13 19.13
CA LEU A 25 9.91 -6.79 19.72
C LEU A 25 8.90 -6.71 20.86
N CYS A 26 7.77 -7.42 20.76
CA CYS A 26 6.68 -7.33 21.75
C CYS A 26 6.35 -8.65 22.43
N HIS A 27 7.02 -9.75 22.09
CA HIS A 27 6.81 -11.09 22.66
C HIS A 27 5.39 -11.66 22.50
N LYS A 28 4.54 -11.01 21.71
CA LYS A 28 3.23 -11.58 21.33
C LYS A 28 3.44 -12.83 20.50
N LYS A 29 2.67 -13.88 20.81
CA LYS A 29 2.59 -15.10 20.01
C LYS A 29 1.41 -15.05 19.06
N GLU A 30 1.66 -15.35 17.79
CA GLU A 30 0.62 -15.49 16.77
C GLU A 30 1.03 -16.48 15.67
N ALA A 31 0.03 -16.99 14.96
CA ALA A 31 0.24 -17.86 13.81
C ALA A 31 0.76 -17.04 12.63
N SER A 32 1.81 -17.52 11.97
CA SER A 32 2.39 -16.88 10.80
C SER A 32 2.95 -17.90 9.80
N LYS A 33 2.96 -17.51 8.53
CA LYS A 33 3.59 -18.27 7.42
C LYS A 33 4.87 -17.59 6.91
N THR A 34 5.41 -16.64 7.64
CA THR A 34 6.58 -15.87 7.22
C THR A 34 7.50 -15.61 8.41
N ARG A 35 8.77 -15.96 8.25
CA ARG A 35 9.85 -15.66 9.21
C ARG A 35 11.18 -15.45 8.49
N CYS A 36 12.17 -14.96 9.21
CA CYS A 36 13.54 -14.94 8.74
C CYS A 36 14.13 -16.36 8.71
N VAL A 37 15.06 -16.63 7.80
CA VAL A 37 15.84 -17.89 7.75
C VAL A 37 16.61 -18.18 9.05
N ASN A 38 16.82 -17.17 9.90
CA ASN A 38 17.43 -17.29 11.23
C ASN A 38 16.40 -17.40 12.37
N GLY A 39 15.12 -17.58 12.07
CA GLY A 39 14.04 -17.75 13.04
C GLY A 39 13.34 -16.47 13.50
N HIS A 40 13.91 -15.28 13.27
CA HIS A 40 13.30 -14.01 13.72
C HIS A 40 11.92 -13.77 13.09
N TYR A 41 11.01 -13.27 13.92
CA TYR A 41 9.66 -12.87 13.52
C TYR A 41 9.29 -11.50 14.11
N VAL A 42 8.62 -10.65 13.32
CA VAL A 42 8.10 -9.36 13.78
C VAL A 42 6.64 -9.26 13.34
N CYS A 43 5.74 -9.09 14.31
CA CYS A 43 4.30 -9.00 14.04
C CYS A 43 3.93 -7.73 13.26
N SER A 44 2.76 -7.74 12.61
CA SER A 44 2.29 -6.61 11.79
C SER A 44 2.17 -5.31 12.61
N GLU A 45 1.78 -5.41 13.88
CA GLU A 45 1.67 -4.25 14.76
C GLU A 45 3.02 -3.57 15.02
N CYS A 46 4.06 -4.36 15.29
CA CYS A 46 5.42 -3.86 15.46
C CYS A 46 5.99 -3.32 14.16
N HIS A 47 5.67 -3.94 13.02
CA HIS A 47 6.09 -3.47 11.70
C HIS A 47 5.50 -2.09 11.35
N MET A 48 4.34 -1.76 11.90
CA MET A 48 3.64 -0.48 11.68
C MET A 48 3.95 0.57 12.75
N GLN A 49 4.92 0.34 13.64
CA GLN A 49 5.34 1.37 14.59
C GLN A 49 5.84 2.62 13.84
N GLY A 50 5.28 3.78 14.19
CA GLY A 50 5.59 5.07 13.54
C GLY A 50 4.62 5.49 12.43
N ILE A 51 3.65 4.63 12.06
CA ILE A 51 2.66 4.95 11.03
C ILE A 51 1.77 6.15 11.41
N ASP A 52 1.58 6.41 12.70
CA ASP A 52 0.80 7.56 13.18
C ASP A 52 1.40 8.90 12.73
N ARG A 53 2.71 8.95 12.42
CA ARG A 53 3.37 10.13 11.85
C ARG A 53 2.87 10.46 10.44
N LEU A 54 2.34 9.48 9.71
CA LEU A 54 1.79 9.70 8.37
C LEU A 54 0.58 10.62 8.39
N VAL A 55 -0.24 10.56 9.45
CA VAL A 55 -1.40 11.45 9.59
C VAL A 55 -0.95 12.91 9.61
N GLY A 56 0.10 13.23 10.36
CA GLY A 56 0.68 14.59 10.39
C GLY A 56 1.18 15.02 9.02
N ILE A 57 1.93 14.16 8.33
CA ILE A 57 2.44 14.43 6.97
C ILE A 57 1.29 14.75 6.00
N CYS A 58 0.22 13.94 6.01
CA CYS A 58 -0.93 14.14 5.14
C CYS A 58 -1.73 15.41 5.48
N LEU A 59 -1.80 15.81 6.74
CA LEU A 59 -2.50 17.03 7.14
C LEU A 59 -1.75 18.31 6.75
N GLU A 60 -0.43 18.25 6.64
CA GLU A 60 0.42 19.38 6.22
C GLU A 60 0.69 19.40 4.70
N GLU A 61 0.22 18.39 3.98
CA GLU A 61 0.46 18.22 2.55
C GLU A 61 -0.51 19.04 1.71
N THR A 62 0.02 19.69 0.68
CA THR A 62 -0.73 20.53 -0.26
C THR A 62 -0.78 19.97 -1.69
N SER A 63 0.01 18.92 -1.98
CA SER A 63 0.00 18.30 -3.31
C SER A 63 -1.34 17.65 -3.62
N GLY A 64 -1.82 17.87 -4.84
CA GLY A 64 -2.95 17.12 -5.42
C GLY A 64 -2.52 15.87 -6.18
N ASP A 65 -1.25 15.46 -6.05
CA ASP A 65 -0.68 14.29 -6.71
C ASP A 65 -0.48 13.15 -5.71
N PRO A 66 -1.29 12.09 -5.74
CA PRO A 66 -1.17 11.00 -4.79
C PRO A 66 0.15 10.22 -4.92
N VAL A 67 0.82 10.25 -6.09
CA VAL A 67 2.14 9.61 -6.25
C VAL A 67 3.20 10.38 -5.49
N GLU A 68 3.18 11.72 -5.56
CA GLU A 68 4.12 12.58 -4.83
C GLU A 68 3.99 12.37 -3.32
N ILE A 69 2.76 12.39 -2.82
CA ILE A 69 2.45 12.18 -1.40
C ILE A 69 2.90 10.79 -0.95
N LEU A 70 2.59 9.76 -1.75
CA LEU A 70 3.04 8.39 -1.47
C LEU A 70 4.56 8.30 -1.43
N ASN A 71 5.27 8.93 -2.37
CA ASN A 71 6.73 8.91 -2.43
C ASN A 71 7.34 9.58 -1.19
N ARG A 72 6.78 10.70 -0.71
CA ARG A 72 7.19 11.33 0.55
C ARG A 72 7.03 10.39 1.73
N MET A 73 5.89 9.70 1.84
CA MET A 73 5.67 8.71 2.91
C MET A 73 6.62 7.52 2.80
N MET A 74 6.87 7.01 1.59
CA MET A 74 7.77 5.89 1.34
C MET A 74 9.24 6.21 1.62
N ALA A 75 9.64 7.49 1.58
CA ALA A 75 10.98 7.94 1.91
C ALA A 75 11.25 8.00 3.42
N MET A 76 10.21 7.88 4.26
CA MET A 76 10.36 7.91 5.71
C MET A 76 11.19 6.70 6.21
N PRO A 77 12.05 6.88 7.23
CA PRO A 77 12.93 5.81 7.71
C PRO A 77 12.23 4.53 8.18
N PHE A 78 11.00 4.62 8.65
CA PHE A 78 10.21 3.47 9.10
C PHE A 78 9.52 2.71 7.95
N CYS A 79 9.49 3.27 6.74
CA CYS A 79 8.90 2.62 5.59
C CYS A 79 9.90 1.61 4.99
N HIS A 80 9.56 0.34 5.08
CA HIS A 80 10.41 -0.73 4.58
C HIS A 80 10.18 -0.94 3.08
N MET A 81 10.98 -1.83 2.47
CA MET A 81 10.79 -2.19 1.06
C MET A 81 9.46 -2.92 0.84
N HIS A 82 9.16 -3.84 1.76
CA HIS A 82 7.93 -4.61 1.82
C HIS A 82 7.39 -4.54 3.24
N GLY A 83 6.08 -4.41 3.38
CA GLY A 83 5.46 -4.37 4.69
C GLY A 83 4.04 -3.80 4.69
N PRO A 84 3.25 -4.07 5.75
CA PRO A 84 1.85 -3.68 5.87
C PRO A 84 1.63 -2.15 5.93
N GLU A 85 2.66 -1.33 6.14
CA GLU A 85 2.55 0.12 6.07
C GLU A 85 1.96 0.61 4.73
N HIS A 86 2.20 -0.14 3.65
CA HIS A 86 1.68 0.17 2.31
C HIS A 86 0.17 -0.02 2.20
N HIS A 87 -0.44 -0.82 3.07
CA HIS A 87 -1.89 -1.05 3.10
C HIS A 87 -2.64 0.20 3.57
N VAL A 88 -1.96 1.10 4.29
CA VAL A 88 -2.50 2.36 4.80
C VAL A 88 -2.06 3.53 3.90
N MET A 89 -0.77 3.58 3.52
CA MET A 89 -0.19 4.71 2.79
C MET A 89 -0.89 5.02 1.46
N VAL A 90 -1.33 4.00 0.70
CA VAL A 90 -2.01 4.22 -0.58
C VAL A 90 -3.30 5.03 -0.40
N GLY A 91 -4.15 4.59 0.52
CA GLY A 91 -5.40 5.28 0.82
C GLY A 91 -5.19 6.66 1.45
N MET A 92 -4.18 6.83 2.31
CA MET A 92 -3.84 8.14 2.86
C MET A 92 -3.40 9.12 1.77
N ALA A 93 -2.56 8.68 0.83
CA ALA A 93 -2.13 9.49 -0.31
C ALA A 93 -3.33 9.90 -1.19
N LEU A 94 -4.23 8.95 -1.48
CA LEU A 94 -5.42 9.20 -2.29
C LEU A 94 -6.41 10.16 -1.61
N LEU A 95 -6.68 9.98 -0.30
CA LEU A 95 -7.55 10.88 0.47
C LEU A 95 -7.01 12.32 0.48
N THR A 96 -5.71 12.45 0.70
CA THR A 96 -5.03 13.76 0.75
C THR A 96 -5.06 14.44 -0.62
N ALA A 97 -4.67 13.74 -1.68
CA ALA A 97 -4.71 14.27 -3.03
C ALA A 97 -6.14 14.62 -3.48
N TYR A 98 -7.12 13.77 -3.15
CA TYR A 98 -8.53 14.01 -3.47
C TYR A 98 -9.03 15.30 -2.80
N LYS A 99 -8.72 15.51 -1.50
CA LYS A 99 -9.05 16.76 -0.80
C LYS A 99 -8.39 17.97 -1.46
N ASN A 100 -7.09 17.87 -1.75
CA ASN A 100 -6.31 18.96 -2.35
C ASN A 100 -6.72 19.28 -3.80
N SER A 101 -7.38 18.34 -4.47
CA SER A 101 -7.99 18.52 -5.80
C SER A 101 -9.45 19.01 -5.76
N GLY A 102 -9.94 19.46 -4.60
CA GLY A 102 -11.29 20.02 -4.45
C GLY A 102 -12.38 18.99 -4.11
N GLY A 103 -12.00 17.74 -3.84
CA GLY A 103 -12.91 16.73 -3.33
C GLY A 103 -13.38 17.03 -1.91
N ASP A 104 -14.65 16.79 -1.63
CA ASP A 104 -15.21 17.06 -0.30
C ASP A 104 -14.98 15.89 0.68
N LEU A 105 -14.34 16.20 1.81
CA LEU A 105 -14.22 15.35 2.99
C LEU A 105 -13.62 16.11 4.19
N ASP A 106 -13.82 15.55 5.39
CA ASP A 106 -13.03 15.84 6.59
C ASP A 106 -11.75 14.98 6.55
N LEU A 107 -10.63 15.59 6.13
CA LEU A 107 -9.36 14.89 5.92
C LEU A 107 -8.87 14.18 7.19
N LYS A 108 -8.99 14.83 8.35
CA LYS A 108 -8.51 14.24 9.61
C LYS A 108 -9.30 12.98 9.96
N LYS A 109 -10.63 13.01 9.86
CA LYS A 109 -11.46 11.83 10.11
C LYS A 109 -11.22 10.72 9.08
N ALA A 110 -11.09 11.09 7.81
CA ALA A 110 -10.85 10.12 6.75
C ALA A 110 -9.49 9.41 6.90
N LEU A 111 -8.44 10.13 7.27
CA LEU A 111 -7.12 9.55 7.54
C LEU A 111 -7.15 8.59 8.75
N ALA A 112 -7.87 8.94 9.81
CA ALA A 112 -8.05 8.06 10.97
C ALA A 112 -8.78 6.77 10.58
N GLU A 113 -9.84 6.88 9.79
CA GLU A 113 -10.60 5.73 9.29
C GLU A 113 -9.74 4.84 8.38
N MET A 114 -8.97 5.45 7.47
CA MET A 114 -8.04 4.72 6.60
C MET A 114 -6.96 3.98 7.42
N ASN A 115 -6.42 4.62 8.46
CA ASN A 115 -5.47 3.97 9.36
C ASN A 115 -6.09 2.74 10.03
N SER A 116 -7.31 2.88 10.57
CA SER A 116 -8.04 1.78 11.21
C SER A 116 -8.28 0.60 10.25
N ARG A 117 -8.83 0.88 9.07
CA ARG A 117 -9.15 -0.16 8.07
C ARG A 117 -7.90 -0.81 7.49
N GLY A 118 -6.90 -0.02 7.10
CA GLY A 118 -5.69 -0.52 6.44
C GLY A 118 -4.83 -1.39 7.37
N ARG A 119 -4.75 -1.06 8.66
CA ARG A 119 -4.05 -1.88 9.67
C ARG A 119 -4.68 -3.26 9.89
N SER A 120 -5.96 -3.42 9.53
CA SER A 120 -6.66 -4.69 9.64
C SER A 120 -6.32 -5.68 8.52
N VAL A 121 -5.59 -5.24 7.48
CA VAL A 121 -5.12 -6.11 6.39
C VAL A 121 -3.77 -6.74 6.77
N PRO A 122 -3.69 -8.07 6.97
CA PRO A 122 -2.47 -8.70 7.43
C PRO A 122 -1.35 -8.66 6.38
N GLY A 123 -0.11 -8.66 6.87
CA GLY A 123 1.06 -8.88 6.01
C GLY A 123 0.91 -10.16 5.19
N GLY A 124 1.33 -10.12 3.92
CA GLY A 124 1.26 -11.28 3.03
C GLY A 124 -0.11 -11.56 2.40
N ALA A 125 -1.17 -10.80 2.71
CA ALA A 125 -2.49 -10.96 2.08
C ALA A 125 -2.45 -10.98 0.53
N CYS A 126 -1.51 -10.23 -0.07
CA CYS A 126 -1.27 -10.25 -1.52
C CYS A 126 -0.96 -11.65 -2.08
N GLY A 127 -0.18 -12.47 -1.36
CA GLY A 127 0.22 -13.81 -1.79
C GLY A 127 -0.64 -14.92 -1.21
N PHE A 128 -1.13 -14.75 0.02
CA PHE A 128 -1.90 -15.80 0.71
C PHE A 128 -3.40 -15.72 0.48
N TRP A 129 -3.96 -14.53 0.20
CA TRP A 129 -5.40 -14.35 -0.03
C TRP A 129 -5.72 -13.99 -1.48
N GLY A 130 -4.71 -13.58 -2.26
CA GLY A 130 -4.91 -13.01 -3.60
C GLY A 130 -5.44 -11.57 -3.58
N ALA A 131 -5.47 -10.93 -2.41
CA ALA A 131 -5.96 -9.57 -2.23
C ALA A 131 -4.84 -8.66 -1.72
N CYS A 132 -4.17 -7.95 -2.63
CA CYS A 132 -3.10 -7.05 -2.25
C CYS A 132 -3.61 -5.87 -1.41
N GLY A 133 -2.95 -5.61 -0.28
CA GLY A 133 -3.36 -4.55 0.64
C GLY A 133 -3.33 -3.14 0.01
N ALA A 134 -2.46 -2.88 -0.96
CA ALA A 134 -2.49 -1.63 -1.73
C ALA A 134 -3.77 -1.49 -2.58
N GLY A 135 -4.22 -2.58 -3.21
CA GLY A 135 -5.46 -2.58 -3.99
C GLY A 135 -6.70 -2.46 -3.11
N LEU A 136 -6.71 -3.16 -1.96
CA LEU A 136 -7.76 -2.99 -0.94
C LEU A 136 -7.79 -1.56 -0.41
N SER A 137 -6.63 -0.94 -0.18
CA SER A 137 -6.51 0.45 0.27
C SER A 137 -7.17 1.44 -0.70
N ALA A 138 -7.03 1.23 -2.02
CA ALA A 138 -7.72 2.05 -3.02
C ALA A 138 -9.24 1.90 -2.94
N GLY A 139 -9.75 0.68 -2.71
CA GLY A 139 -11.16 0.44 -2.44
C GLY A 139 -11.67 1.09 -1.16
N MET A 140 -10.89 0.98 -0.07
CA MET A 140 -11.18 1.64 1.21
C MET A 140 -11.24 3.16 1.04
N PHE A 141 -10.36 3.75 0.23
CA PHE A 141 -10.40 5.16 -0.11
C PHE A 141 -11.74 5.56 -0.75
N VAL A 142 -12.18 4.84 -1.80
CA VAL A 142 -13.48 5.10 -2.45
C VAL A 142 -14.63 4.92 -1.45
N SER A 143 -14.59 3.88 -0.62
CA SER A 143 -15.58 3.64 0.42
C SER A 143 -15.67 4.81 1.40
N ILE A 144 -14.54 5.38 1.84
CA ILE A 144 -14.50 6.50 2.77
C ILE A 144 -15.08 7.76 2.12
N VAL A 145 -14.62 8.15 0.91
CA VAL A 145 -15.07 9.41 0.28
C VAL A 145 -16.52 9.37 -0.19
N THR A 146 -17.08 8.17 -0.41
CA THR A 146 -18.49 8.00 -0.81
C THR A 146 -19.41 7.64 0.36
N GLY A 147 -18.89 7.53 1.59
CA GLY A 147 -19.66 7.13 2.76
C GLY A 147 -20.29 5.73 2.63
N SER A 148 -19.62 4.81 1.93
CA SER A 148 -20.14 3.46 1.67
C SER A 148 -20.24 2.64 2.96
N THR A 149 -21.35 1.92 3.08
CA THR A 149 -21.61 0.92 4.13
C THR A 149 -22.10 -0.38 3.47
N PRO A 150 -22.21 -1.50 4.21
CA PRO A 150 -22.80 -2.73 3.68
C PRO A 150 -24.25 -2.59 3.18
N LEU A 151 -24.95 -1.53 3.57
CA LEU A 151 -26.32 -1.22 3.11
C LEU A 151 -26.34 -0.17 1.98
N GLY A 152 -25.17 0.28 1.54
CA GLY A 152 -25.03 1.17 0.39
C GLY A 152 -25.43 0.47 -0.91
N VAL A 153 -25.90 1.24 -1.89
CA VAL A 153 -26.30 0.72 -3.21
C VAL A 153 -25.21 1.02 -4.23
N GLU A 154 -25.13 2.27 -4.68
CA GLU A 154 -24.15 2.67 -5.70
C GLU A 154 -22.73 2.77 -5.13
N ASN A 155 -22.56 3.42 -3.98
CA ASN A 155 -21.26 3.58 -3.33
C ASN A 155 -20.63 2.25 -2.89
N PHE A 156 -21.43 1.26 -2.53
CA PHE A 156 -20.99 -0.12 -2.32
C PHE A 156 -20.38 -0.70 -3.59
N ALA A 157 -21.09 -0.62 -4.71
CA ALA A 157 -20.60 -1.09 -5.99
C ALA A 157 -19.32 -0.36 -6.44
N LEU A 158 -19.24 0.96 -6.24
CA LEU A 158 -18.04 1.75 -6.58
C LEU A 158 -16.81 1.29 -5.80
N SER A 159 -16.96 1.06 -4.49
CA SER A 159 -15.84 0.60 -3.63
C SER A 159 -15.31 -0.78 -4.06
N HIS A 160 -16.21 -1.68 -4.42
CA HIS A 160 -15.85 -3.00 -4.94
C HIS A 160 -15.21 -2.92 -6.33
N LYS A 161 -15.75 -2.11 -7.24
CA LYS A 161 -15.19 -1.92 -8.58
C LYS A 161 -13.81 -1.28 -8.54
N MET A 162 -13.58 -0.33 -7.64
CA MET A 162 -12.25 0.24 -7.42
C MET A 162 -11.26 -0.84 -6.98
N THR A 163 -11.63 -1.62 -5.95
CA THR A 163 -10.82 -2.75 -5.49
C THR A 163 -10.49 -3.71 -6.63
N ALA A 164 -11.50 -4.12 -7.40
CA ALA A 164 -11.34 -5.03 -8.52
C ALA A 164 -10.41 -4.47 -9.60
N SER A 165 -10.55 -3.18 -9.96
CA SER A 165 -9.69 -2.52 -10.94
C SER A 165 -8.22 -2.50 -10.50
N ALA A 166 -7.96 -2.14 -9.24
CA ALA A 166 -6.61 -2.14 -8.70
C ALA A 166 -6.02 -3.56 -8.64
N LEU A 167 -6.77 -4.54 -8.16
CA LEU A 167 -6.32 -5.94 -8.09
C LEU A 167 -6.09 -6.54 -9.48
N ASN A 168 -6.93 -6.21 -10.46
CA ASN A 168 -6.74 -6.63 -11.85
C ASN A 168 -5.41 -6.09 -12.40
N ALA A 169 -5.16 -4.78 -12.23
CA ALA A 169 -3.90 -4.18 -12.69
C ALA A 169 -2.65 -4.79 -12.02
N ILE A 170 -2.76 -5.18 -10.74
CA ILE A 170 -1.70 -5.90 -10.04
C ILE A 170 -1.54 -7.32 -10.58
N GLY A 171 -2.66 -8.04 -10.79
CA GLY A 171 -2.68 -9.42 -11.28
C GLY A 171 -2.07 -9.58 -12.67
N GLU A 172 -2.32 -8.63 -13.57
CA GLU A 172 -1.75 -8.61 -14.94
C GLU A 172 -0.21 -8.54 -14.95
N ILE A 173 0.42 -7.91 -13.94
CA ILE A 173 1.88 -7.90 -13.82
C ILE A 173 2.41 -9.17 -13.14
N GLY A 174 1.65 -9.66 -12.14
CA GLY A 174 1.99 -10.83 -11.36
C GLY A 174 3.18 -10.65 -10.41
N GLY A 175 3.65 -11.79 -9.88
CA GLY A 175 4.71 -11.85 -8.88
C GLY A 175 6.15 -11.86 -9.43
N PRO A 176 7.14 -11.95 -8.53
CA PRO A 176 7.02 -11.91 -7.06
C PRO A 176 6.55 -10.53 -6.52
N ARG A 177 6.15 -10.52 -5.23
CA ARG A 177 5.56 -9.33 -4.56
C ARG A 177 6.43 -8.08 -4.69
N CYS A 178 5.79 -6.91 -4.77
CA CYS A 178 6.48 -5.62 -4.68
C CYS A 178 5.52 -4.54 -4.17
N CYS A 179 5.60 -4.23 -2.87
CA CYS A 179 4.70 -3.25 -2.25
C CYS A 179 4.76 -1.87 -2.91
N LYS A 180 5.92 -1.45 -3.44
CA LYS A 180 6.08 -0.17 -4.17
C LYS A 180 5.32 -0.18 -5.50
N ARG A 181 5.55 -1.21 -6.34
CA ARG A 181 4.88 -1.36 -7.64
C ARG A 181 3.36 -1.44 -7.46
N ASP A 182 2.90 -2.28 -6.54
CA ASP A 182 1.49 -2.54 -6.36
C ASP A 182 0.76 -1.29 -5.80
N SER A 183 1.46 -0.47 -5.00
CA SER A 183 0.99 0.86 -4.57
C SER A 183 0.81 1.81 -5.75
N TYR A 184 1.81 1.92 -6.64
CA TYR A 184 1.71 2.77 -7.82
C TYR A 184 0.59 2.34 -8.77
N LEU A 185 0.46 1.03 -9.04
CA LEU A 185 -0.64 0.50 -9.87
C LEU A 185 -2.00 0.86 -9.27
N SER A 186 -2.16 0.68 -7.95
CA SER A 186 -3.41 1.00 -7.25
C SER A 186 -3.76 2.48 -7.33
N ILE A 187 -2.77 3.37 -7.16
CA ILE A 187 -2.97 4.82 -7.30
C ILE A 187 -3.36 5.20 -8.73
N LEU A 188 -2.67 4.66 -9.75
CA LEU A 188 -2.98 4.96 -11.14
C LEU A 188 -4.40 4.55 -11.52
N GLN A 189 -4.87 3.40 -11.04
CA GLN A 189 -6.26 3.01 -11.24
C GLN A 189 -7.22 3.93 -10.47
N ALA A 190 -6.89 4.29 -9.23
CA ALA A 190 -7.73 5.17 -8.42
C ALA A 190 -7.88 6.58 -9.02
N VAL A 191 -6.80 7.17 -9.54
CA VAL A 191 -6.86 8.49 -10.20
C VAL A 191 -7.82 8.47 -11.39
N LYS A 192 -7.74 7.44 -12.24
CA LYS A 192 -8.66 7.26 -13.37
C LYS A 192 -10.09 7.05 -12.90
N PHE A 193 -10.29 6.17 -11.93
CA PHE A 193 -11.60 5.82 -11.38
C PHE A 193 -12.30 7.02 -10.75
N VAL A 194 -11.59 7.83 -9.97
CA VAL A 194 -12.13 9.04 -9.35
C VAL A 194 -12.53 10.07 -10.39
N LYS A 195 -11.73 10.25 -11.44
CA LYS A 195 -12.08 11.16 -12.53
C LYS A 195 -13.38 10.73 -13.22
N GLU A 196 -13.52 9.43 -13.49
CA GLU A 196 -14.68 8.87 -14.19
C GLU A 196 -15.95 8.89 -13.35
N HIS A 197 -15.86 8.48 -12.08
CA HIS A 197 -17.05 8.24 -11.24
C HIS A 197 -17.37 9.34 -10.24
N LEU A 198 -16.38 10.14 -9.83
CA LEU A 198 -16.54 11.18 -8.81
C LEU A 198 -16.30 12.60 -9.36
N GLY A 199 -15.86 12.74 -10.61
CA GLY A 199 -15.64 14.02 -11.27
C GLY A 199 -14.45 14.85 -10.75
N ILE A 200 -13.66 14.32 -9.81
CA ILE A 200 -12.49 15.00 -9.25
C ILE A 200 -11.23 14.65 -10.06
N GLN A 201 -10.47 15.68 -10.45
CA GLN A 201 -9.22 15.50 -11.20
C GLN A 201 -8.02 15.64 -10.28
N MET A 202 -7.45 14.50 -9.87
CA MET A 202 -6.16 14.46 -9.19
C MET A 202 -5.01 14.58 -10.19
N LYS A 203 -3.89 15.18 -9.76
CA LYS A 203 -2.67 15.21 -10.56
C LYS A 203 -2.10 13.80 -10.67
N GLN A 204 -1.36 13.55 -11.75
CA GLN A 204 -0.74 12.25 -11.99
C GLN A 204 0.64 12.45 -12.63
N SER A 205 1.67 12.56 -11.80
CA SER A 205 3.05 12.60 -12.25
C SER A 205 3.48 11.29 -12.90
N GLU A 206 4.49 11.39 -13.74
CA GLU A 206 5.17 10.21 -14.25
C GLU A 206 5.87 9.45 -13.11
N ILE A 207 5.77 8.11 -13.14
CA ILE A 207 6.30 7.24 -12.09
C ILE A 207 7.56 6.53 -12.59
N ILE A 208 8.70 6.86 -11.99
CA ILE A 208 9.97 6.12 -12.17
C ILE A 208 10.41 5.59 -10.81
N CYS A 209 10.52 4.28 -10.69
CA CYS A 209 10.84 3.63 -9.42
C CYS A 209 12.33 3.74 -9.09
N SER A 210 12.65 4.40 -7.97
CA SER A 210 14.00 4.50 -7.40
C SER A 210 14.37 3.35 -6.45
N TYR A 211 13.43 2.44 -6.16
CA TYR A 211 13.60 1.36 -5.17
C TYR A 211 14.10 0.03 -5.77
N SER A 212 14.29 -0.06 -7.09
CA SER A 212 14.68 -1.31 -7.77
C SER A 212 15.94 -1.94 -7.18
N GLY A 213 16.97 -1.13 -6.90
CA GLY A 213 18.23 -1.55 -6.28
C GLY A 213 18.10 -2.07 -4.84
N ARG A 214 16.98 -1.81 -4.16
CA ARG A 214 16.72 -2.24 -2.77
C ARG A 214 15.88 -3.51 -2.67
N ASN A 215 15.35 -4.03 -3.79
CA ASN A 215 14.46 -5.18 -3.79
C ASN A 215 15.12 -6.42 -4.38
N ASN A 216 15.27 -7.49 -3.60
CA ASN A 216 15.82 -8.76 -4.08
C ASN A 216 14.91 -9.39 -5.14
N GLN A 217 13.61 -9.21 -5.00
CA GLN A 217 12.59 -9.76 -5.89
C GLN A 217 12.18 -8.77 -7.01
N CYS A 218 13.02 -7.79 -7.33
CA CYS A 218 12.71 -6.85 -8.40
C CYS A 218 12.62 -7.56 -9.76
N ILE A 219 11.55 -7.29 -10.52
CA ILE A 219 11.33 -7.90 -11.84
C ILE A 219 11.98 -7.11 -13.00
N GLY A 220 12.80 -6.10 -12.69
CA GLY A 220 13.56 -5.32 -13.66
C GLY A 220 12.67 -4.69 -14.74
N GLN A 221 13.07 -4.83 -16.01
CA GLN A 221 12.40 -4.26 -17.18
C GLN A 221 10.93 -4.68 -17.36
N ARG A 222 10.50 -5.81 -16.77
CA ARG A 222 9.09 -6.21 -16.76
C ARG A 222 8.21 -5.29 -15.92
N CYS A 223 8.79 -4.54 -14.98
CA CYS A 223 8.05 -3.59 -14.16
C CYS A 223 7.73 -2.34 -14.99
N PRO A 224 6.47 -1.89 -15.05
CA PRO A 224 6.08 -0.67 -15.79
C PRO A 224 6.70 0.62 -15.24
N PHE A 225 7.29 0.57 -14.05
CA PHE A 225 7.96 1.71 -13.42
C PHE A 225 9.48 1.59 -13.44
N SER A 226 10.02 0.65 -14.22
CA SER A 226 11.47 0.43 -14.26
C SER A 226 12.17 1.62 -14.92
N PRO A 227 13.24 2.18 -14.33
CA PRO A 227 14.01 3.24 -14.96
C PRO A 227 14.65 2.81 -16.28
N LEU A 228 14.81 1.49 -16.49
CA LEU A 228 15.38 0.91 -17.71
C LEU A 228 14.42 0.94 -18.91
N GLN A 229 13.13 1.28 -18.73
CA GLN A 229 12.19 1.40 -19.86
C GLN A 229 12.51 2.63 -20.73
N LYS A 230 13.08 3.69 -20.15
CA LYS A 230 13.39 4.96 -20.84
C LYS A 230 14.65 4.96 -21.72
N THR A 231 15.38 3.84 -21.77
CA THR A 231 16.65 3.75 -22.54
C THR A 231 16.46 3.18 -23.95
N LYS A 232 15.23 3.17 -24.48
CA LYS A 232 14.89 2.61 -25.80
C LYS A 232 14.23 3.61 -26.77
N GLU A 233 14.17 4.88 -26.41
CA GLU A 233 13.88 5.99 -27.35
C GLU A 233 15.19 6.73 -27.64
#